data_AF-A0A662Q3R1-F1
#
_entry.id   AF-A0A662Q3R1-F1
#
_cell.length_a   1.000
_cell.length_b   1.000
_cell.length_c   1.000
_cell.angle_alpha   90.00
_cell.angle_beta   90.00
_cell.angle_gamma   90.00
#
_symmetry.space_group_name_H-M   'P 1'
#
loop_
_entity.id
_entity.type
_entity.pdbx_description
1 polymer ?
#
loop_
_entity_poly.entity_id
_entity_poly.type
_entity_poly.pdbx_seq_one_letter_code
_entity_poly.pdbx_strand_id
1 'polypeptide(L)' 'IKRALAHGIFKKKEAVEHLKKADEEFERCMKYISLGDRRNAIKSLVKASAFWTSATYKEFLEEQLIKAPKPKTYRPIEE' A
#
# COMPACT_ATOMS: atom_id res chain seq x y z
N ILE A 1 1.59 -6.06 -7.07
CA ILE A 1 0.72 -6.29 -5.89
C ILE A 1 0.08 -7.68 -5.93
N LYS A 2 -0.74 -7.98 -6.94
CA LYS A 2 -1.31 -9.33 -7.19
C LYS A 2 -0.36 -10.51 -7.03
N ARG A 3 0.89 -10.41 -7.51
CA ARG A 3 1.91 -11.46 -7.34
C ARG A 3 2.24 -11.73 -5.86
N ALA A 4 2.34 -10.69 -5.03
CA ALA A 4 2.64 -10.84 -3.62
C ALA A 4 1.46 -11.46 -2.84
N LEU A 5 0.22 -11.11 -3.21
CA LEU A 5 -1.00 -11.74 -2.69
C LEU A 5 -1.09 -13.21 -3.10
N ALA A 6 -0.86 -13.53 -4.37
CA ALA A 6 -1.00 -14.88 -4.92
C ALA A 6 0.03 -15.87 -4.37
N HIS A 7 1.25 -15.41 -4.08
CA HIS A 7 2.31 -16.25 -3.52
C HIS A 7 2.32 -16.30 -1.98
N GLY A 8 1.36 -15.67 -1.30
CA GLY A 8 1.28 -15.69 0.16
C GLY A 8 2.51 -15.11 0.86
N ILE A 9 3.17 -14.13 0.23
CA ILE A 9 4.39 -13.51 0.75
C ILE A 9 4.12 -12.79 2.08
N PHE A 10 2.91 -12.22 2.20
CA PHE A 10 2.44 -11.55 3.40
C PHE A 10 1.60 -12.52 4.25
N LYS A 11 2.03 -12.74 5.50
CA LYS A 11 1.39 -13.65 6.44
C LYS A 11 0.59 -12.93 7.51
N LYS A 12 1.00 -11.72 7.91
CA LYS A 12 0.28 -10.95 8.91
C LYS A 12 -1.04 -10.45 8.33
N LYS A 13 -2.14 -10.76 9.02
CA LYS A 13 -3.49 -10.41 8.58
C LYS A 13 -3.64 -8.92 8.25
N GLU A 14 -3.10 -8.06 9.11
CA GLU A 14 -3.16 -6.61 8.91
C GLU A 14 -2.35 -6.15 7.69
N ALA A 15 -1.20 -6.79 7.43
CA ALA A 15 -0.39 -6.47 6.27
C ALA A 15 -1.09 -6.92 4.96
N VAL A 16 -1.75 -8.08 4.99
CA VAL A 16 -2.59 -8.57 3.88
C VAL A 16 -3.76 -7.63 3.60
N GLU A 17 -4.43 -7.11 4.63
CA GLU A 17 -5.52 -6.14 4.46
C GLU A 17 -5.04 -4.84 3.79
N HIS A 18 -3.89 -4.31 4.22
CA HIS A 18 -3.27 -3.15 3.56
C HIS A 18 -2.87 -3.48 2.11
N LEU A 19 -2.36 -4.67 1.87
CA LEU A 19 -1.98 -5.12 0.53
C LEU A 19 -3.18 -5.22 -0.43
N LYS A 20 -4.34 -5.67 0.07
CA LYS A 20 -5.60 -5.68 -0.71
C LYS A 20 -6.05 -4.27 -1.07
N LYS A 21 -6.07 -3.34 -0.10
CA LYS A 21 -6.39 -1.92 -0.35
C LYS A 21 -5.43 -1.28 -1.35
N ALA A 22 -4.14 -1.66 -1.31
CA ALA A 22 -3.16 -1.21 -2.28
C ALA A 22 -3.49 -1.69 -3.70
N ASP A 23 -3.94 -2.94 -3.86
CA ASP A 23 -4.34 -3.50 -5.16
C ASP A 23 -5.59 -2.79 -5.70
N GLU A 24 -6.61 -2.57 -4.86
CA GLU A 24 -7.85 -1.87 -5.23
C GLU A 24 -7.57 -0.45 -5.73
N GLU A 25 -6.74 0.32 -5.02
CA GLU A 25 -6.36 1.66 -5.45
C GLU A 25 -5.49 1.64 -6.72
N PHE A 26 -4.67 0.61 -6.89
CA PHE A 26 -3.89 0.45 -8.12
C PHE A 26 -4.81 0.14 -9.32
N GLU A 27 -5.83 -0.69 -9.16
CA GLU A 27 -6.84 -0.92 -10.20
C GLU A 27 -7.62 0.35 -10.54
N ARG A 28 -8.00 1.15 -9.53
CA ARG A 28 -8.61 2.47 -9.74
C ARG A 28 -7.69 3.40 -10.53
N CYS A 29 -6.39 3.42 -10.22
CA CYS A 29 -5.40 4.18 -10.96
C CYS A 29 -5.38 3.77 -12.44
N MET A 30 -5.31 2.47 -12.73
CA MET A 30 -5.33 1.95 -14.10
C MET A 30 -6.62 2.33 -14.85
N LYS A 31 -7.76 2.30 -14.16
CA LYS A 31 -9.03 2.76 -14.72
C LYS A 31 -8.99 4.25 -15.06
N TYR A 32 -8.51 5.11 -14.16
CA TYR A 32 -8.39 6.55 -14.45
C TYR A 32 -7.39 6.85 -15.57
N ILE A 33 -6.30 6.09 -15.69
CA ILE A 33 -5.37 6.19 -16.81
C ILE A 33 -6.09 5.87 -18.13
N SER A 34 -6.89 4.80 -18.17
CA SER A 34 -7.65 4.43 -19.37
C SER A 34 -8.68 5.48 -19.79
N LEU A 35 -9.17 6.29 -18.84
CA LEU A 35 -10.11 7.38 -19.07
C LEU A 35 -9.42 8.73 -19.37
N GLY A 36 -8.09 8.79 -19.35
CA GLY A 36 -7.34 10.04 -19.52
C GLY A 36 -7.37 10.98 -18.31
N ASP A 37 -7.99 10.57 -17.20
CA ASP A 37 -8.10 11.37 -15.97
C ASP A 37 -6.82 11.27 -15.14
N ARG A 38 -5.81 12.05 -15.55
CA ARG A 38 -4.50 12.07 -14.88
C ARG A 38 -4.59 12.47 -13.41
N ARG A 39 -5.51 13.36 -13.03
CA ARG A 39 -5.58 13.88 -11.66
C ARG A 39 -6.02 12.79 -10.69
N ASN A 40 -7.06 12.05 -11.05
CA ASN A 40 -7.55 10.96 -10.21
C ASN A 40 -6.64 9.72 -10.29
N ALA A 41 -5.99 9.48 -11.43
CA ALA A 41 -4.94 8.45 -11.53
C ALA A 41 -3.81 8.69 -10.51
N ILE A 42 -3.26 9.91 -10.45
CA ILE A 42 -2.19 10.25 -9.51
C ILE A 42 -2.67 10.08 -8.05
N LYS A 43 -3.88 10.53 -7.72
CA LYS A 43 -4.43 10.36 -6.37
C LYS A 43 -4.52 8.89 -5.96
N SER A 44 -5.06 8.04 -6.83
CA SER A 44 -5.16 6.61 -6.57
C SER A 44 -3.78 5.94 -6.50
N LEU A 45 -2.82 6.37 -7.32
CA LEU A 45 -1.44 5.86 -7.25
C LEU A 45 -0.75 6.20 -5.91
N VAL A 46 -0.94 7.42 -5.41
CA VAL A 46 -0.39 7.84 -4.10
C VAL A 46 -1.01 7.00 -2.98
N LYS A 47 -2.33 6.76 -3.01
CA LYS A 47 -3.01 5.90 -2.03
C LYS A 47 -2.50 4.46 -2.10
N ALA A 48 -2.40 3.89 -3.30
CA ALA A 48 -1.87 2.54 -3.50
C ALA A 48 -0.45 2.40 -2.92
N SER A 49 0.41 3.39 -3.18
CA SER A 49 1.78 3.44 -2.63
C SER A 49 1.78 3.51 -1.11
N ALA A 50 0.90 4.32 -0.51
CA ALA A 50 0.81 4.45 0.94
C ALA A 50 0.36 3.15 1.61
N PHE A 51 -0.65 2.48 1.06
CA PHE A 51 -1.11 1.17 1.55
C PHE A 51 -0.04 0.09 1.37
N TRP A 52 0.64 0.06 0.22
CA TRP A 52 1.75 -0.86 -0.02
C TRP A 52 2.86 -0.69 1.01
N THR A 53 3.26 0.56 1.28
CA THR A 53 4.32 0.86 2.23
C THR A 53 3.92 0.45 3.65
N SER A 54 2.68 0.74 4.05
CA SER A 54 2.13 0.28 5.34
C SER A 54 2.08 -1.25 5.45
N ALA A 55 1.69 -1.95 4.39
CA ALA A 55 1.72 -3.41 4.35
C ALA A 55 3.14 -3.95 4.57
N THR A 56 4.12 -3.43 3.82
CA THR A 56 5.52 -3.86 3.95
C THR A 56 6.10 -3.54 5.32
N TYR A 57 5.70 -2.41 5.92
CA TYR A 57 6.11 -2.05 7.26
C TYR A 57 5.61 -3.08 8.27
N LYS A 58 4.31 -3.39 8.26
CA LYS A 58 3.72 -4.36 9.19
C LYS A 58 4.35 -5.75 9.04
N GLU A 59 4.49 -6.22 7.82
CA GLU A 59 4.97 -7.58 7.56
C GLU A 59 6.44 -7.78 7.96
N PHE A 60 7.32 -6.87 7.54
CA PHE A 60 8.77 -7.13 7.57
C PHE A 60 9.53 -6.29 8.57
N LEU A 61 8.98 -5.13 8.95
CA LEU A 61 9.73 -4.10 9.66
C LEU A 61 9.21 -3.87 11.07
N GLU A 62 7.92 -4.05 11.35
CA GLU A 62 7.31 -3.74 12.64
C GLU A 62 7.99 -4.46 13.82
N GLU A 63 8.32 -5.75 13.66
CA GLU A 63 8.99 -6.53 14.71
C GLU A 63 10.51 -6.39 14.67
N GLN A 64 11.10 -6.10 13.49
CA GLN A 64 12.54 -5.86 13.34
C GLN A 64 12.95 -4.44 13.80
N LEU A 65 12.03 -3.48 13.84
CA LEU A 65 12.23 -2.08 14.26
C LEU A 65 11.96 -1.84 15.75
N ILE A 66 12.04 -2.85 16.64
CA ILE A 66 12.23 -2.58 18.07
C ILE A 66 13.66 -2.06 18.28
N LYS A 67 13.90 -0.82 17.85
CA LYS A 67 14.99 0.13 18.17
C LYS A 67 15.10 1.32 17.21
N ALA A 68 14.28 1.41 16.16
CA ALA A 68 14.30 2.59 15.28
C ALA A 68 12.91 3.27 15.25
N PRO A 69 12.84 4.60 15.47
CA PRO A 69 11.58 5.33 15.41
C PRO A 69 11.03 5.37 13.98
N LYS A 70 9.71 5.36 13.85
CA LYS A 70 9.00 5.52 12.56
C LYS A 70 9.54 6.75 11.81
N PRO A 71 10.02 6.62 10.57
CA PRO A 71 10.49 7.77 9.80
C PRO A 71 9.36 8.79 9.65
N LYS A 72 9.64 10.08 9.93
CA LYS A 72 8.68 11.19 9.81
C LYS A 72 8.02 11.29 8.42
N THR A 73 8.57 10.62 7.42
CA THR A 73 8.09 10.57 6.04
C THR A 73 6.80 9.75 5.88
N TYR A 74 6.47 8.86 6.81
CA TYR A 74 5.19 8.14 6.81
C TYR A 74 4.08 9.05 7.34
N ARG A 75 3.44 9.82 6.44
CA ARG A 75 2.23 10.57 6.78
C ARG A 75 1.09 9.58 7.11
N PRO A 76 0.33 9.82 8.19
CA PRO A 76 -0.91 9.07 8.42
C PRO A 76 -1.84 9.28 7.21
N ILE A 77 -2.48 8.20 6.77
CA ILE A 77 -3.59 8.27 5.83
C ILE A 77 -4.81 8.61 6.69
N GLU A 78 -5.31 9.84 6.62
CA GLU A 78 -6.59 10.22 7.24
C GLU A 78 -7.72 9.43 6.58
N GLU A 79 -8.65 8.94 7.41
CA GLU A 79 -9.82 8.12 7.03
C GLU A 79 -10.81 8.86 6.11
#